data_AF-A0A1H4M7C9-F1
#
_entry.id   AF-A0A1H4M7C9-F1
#
_cell.length_a   1.000
_cell.length_b   1.000
_cell.length_c   1.000
_cell.angle_alpha   90.00
_cell.angle_beta   90.00
_cell.angle_gamma   90.00
#
_symmetry.space_group_name_H-M   'P 1'
#
loop_
_entity.id
_entity.type
_entity.pdbx_description
1 polymer ?
#
loop_
_entity_poly.entity_id
_entity_poly.type
_entity_poly.pdbx_seq_one_letter_code
_entity_poly.pdbx_strand_id
1 'polypeptide(L)'
;MKENGMHLSWMVALIATLGSLYFSEILHYLPCKLCWYQRILMYPLVLILGIASVRKDYQLTVYVIPMAFWGACISIYHILMQETSWFQEAATSCGPVPCNVDYIRWLGFITIPMLAGTAFLLIAVMQFMTWKAARHSVYR
;
A
#
# COMPACT_ATOMS: atom_id res chain seq x y z
N MET A 1 -12.96 15.91 10.33
CA MET A 1 -11.77 15.16 9.84
C MET A 1 -11.80 13.68 10.18
N LYS A 2 -12.23 13.26 11.38
CA LYS A 2 -12.17 11.84 11.81
C LYS A 2 -12.93 10.87 10.88
N GLU A 3 -14.23 11.12 10.66
CA GLU A 3 -15.05 10.27 9.77
C GLU A 3 -14.52 10.31 8.33
N ASN A 4 -14.36 11.50 7.75
CA ASN A 4 -13.90 11.66 6.37
C ASN A 4 -12.52 11.01 6.13
N GLY A 5 -11.60 11.05 7.09
CA GLY A 5 -10.26 10.45 6.96
C GLY A 5 -10.31 8.92 6.86
N MET A 6 -11.19 8.26 7.63
CA MET A 6 -11.37 6.81 7.53
C MET A 6 -12.04 6.39 6.23
N HIS A 7 -13.08 7.10 5.79
CA HIS A 7 -13.73 6.81 4.51
C HIS A 7 -12.77 6.98 3.33
N LEU A 8 -12.00 8.08 3.30
CA LEU A 8 -11.05 8.34 2.21
C LEU A 8 -9.93 7.31 2.15
N SER A 9 -9.32 6.97 3.30
CA SER A 9 -8.26 5.95 3.34
C SER A 9 -8.78 4.55 2.98
N TRP A 10 -10.02 4.22 3.34
CA TRP A 10 -10.67 2.99 2.88
C TRP A 10 -10.83 2.96 1.36
N MET A 11 -11.30 4.06 0.74
CA MET A 11 -11.41 4.16 -0.71
C MET A 11 -10.05 4.00 -1.40
N VAL A 12 -8.99 4.60 -0.85
CA VAL A 12 -7.61 4.42 -1.38
C VAL A 12 -7.19 2.95 -1.32
N ALA A 13 -7.39 2.28 -0.18
CA ALA A 13 -7.05 0.86 -0.02
C ALA A 13 -7.84 -0.03 -0.99
N LEU A 14 -9.13 0.27 -1.18
CA LEU A 14 -10.01 -0.45 -2.08
C LEU A 14 -9.56 -0.30 -3.54
N ILE A 15 -9.30 0.92 -4.00
CA ILE A 15 -8.81 1.19 -5.36
C ILE A 15 -7.46 0.53 -5.59
N ALA A 16 -6.53 0.60 -4.63
CA ALA A 16 -5.23 -0.05 -4.74
C ALA A 16 -5.34 -1.58 -4.84
N THR A 17 -6.25 -2.18 -4.07
CA THR A 17 -6.51 -3.63 -4.09
C THR A 17 -7.15 -4.05 -5.41
N LEU A 18 -8.17 -3.33 -5.87
CA LEU A 18 -8.82 -3.60 -7.16
C LEU A 18 -7.85 -3.43 -8.33
N GLY A 19 -7.01 -2.39 -8.32
CA GLY A 19 -5.96 -2.20 -9.33
C GLY A 19 -4.96 -3.37 -9.33
N SER A 20 -4.52 -3.81 -8.15
CA SER A 20 -3.62 -4.96 -8.00
C SER A 20 -4.22 -6.26 -8.56
N LEU A 21 -5.52 -6.49 -8.33
CA LEU A 21 -6.25 -7.63 -8.88
C LEU A 21 -6.46 -7.50 -10.39
N TYR A 22 -6.78 -6.30 -10.89
CA TYR A 22 -6.97 -6.04 -12.32
C TYR A 22 -5.70 -6.38 -13.12
N PHE A 23 -4.53 -5.96 -12.63
CA PHE A 23 -3.25 -6.30 -13.25
C PHE A 23 -3.00 -7.82 -13.27
N SER A 24 -3.42 -8.55 -12.25
CA SER A 24 -3.20 -10.00 -12.13
C SER A 24 -4.15 -10.83 -12.99
N GLU A 25 -5.45 -10.51 -12.93
CA GLU A 25 -6.50 -11.38 -13.47
C GLU A 25 -6.89 -11.02 -14.90
N ILE A 26 -6.83 -9.72 -15.25
CA ILE A 26 -7.26 -9.24 -16.57
C ILE A 26 -6.06 -9.04 -17.49
N LEU A 27 -4.99 -8.42 -16.98
CA LEU A 27 -3.77 -8.17 -17.76
C LEU A 27 -2.73 -9.29 -17.65
N HIS A 28 -2.99 -10.31 -16.83
CA HIS A 28 -2.13 -11.49 -16.63
C HIS A 28 -0.67 -11.14 -16.26
N TYR A 29 -0.46 -10.04 -15.53
CA TYR A 29 0.86 -9.70 -15.01
C TYR A 29 1.19 -10.57 -13.81
N LEU A 30 2.25 -11.36 -13.95
CA LEU A 30 2.70 -12.25 -12.89
C LEU A 30 3.34 -11.44 -11.75
N PRO A 31 2.79 -11.50 -10.53
CA PRO A 31 3.34 -10.77 -9.39
C PRO A 31 4.67 -11.40 -8.95
N CYS A 32 5.67 -10.56 -8.73
CA CYS A 32 6.93 -10.99 -8.12
C CYS A 32 6.78 -11.19 -6.60
N LYS A 33 7.83 -11.71 -5.95
CA LYS A 33 7.83 -11.98 -4.51
C LYS A 33 7.57 -10.72 -3.66
N LEU A 34 8.15 -9.58 -4.07
CA LEU A 34 7.96 -8.30 -3.38
C LEU A 34 6.54 -7.73 -3.54
N CYS A 35 5.95 -7.83 -4.74
CA CYS A 35 4.54 -7.49 -4.95
C CYS A 35 3.61 -8.33 -4.07
N TRP A 36 3.92 -9.60 -3.86
CA TRP A 36 3.17 -10.45 -2.94
C TRP A 36 3.22 -9.94 -1.49
N TYR A 37 4.38 -9.53 -1.00
CA TYR A 37 4.47 -8.91 0.33
C TYR A 37 3.66 -7.62 0.42
N GLN A 38 3.66 -6.78 -0.62
CA GLN A 38 2.80 -5.59 -0.67
C GLN A 38 1.31 -5.96 -0.64
N ARG A 39 0.89 -7.01 -1.36
CA ARG A 39 -0.51 -7.50 -1.33
C ARG A 39 -0.92 -7.99 0.07
N ILE A 40 -0.07 -8.75 0.75
CA ILE A 40 -0.33 -9.25 2.11
C ILE A 40 -0.56 -8.09 3.09
N LEU A 41 0.12 -6.96 2.90
CA LEU A 41 -0.09 -5.77 3.72
C LEU A 41 -1.30 -4.92 3.27
N MET A 42 -1.58 -4.83 1.98
CA MET A 42 -2.66 -3.99 1.44
C MET A 42 -4.05 -4.60 1.62
N TYR A 43 -4.22 -5.90 1.36
CA TYR A 43 -5.56 -6.51 1.30
C TYR A 43 -6.27 -6.52 2.66
N PRO A 44 -5.61 -6.82 3.79
CA PRO A 44 -6.22 -6.72 5.11
C PRO A 44 -6.64 -5.30 5.47
N LEU A 45 -5.94 -4.27 4.95
CA LEU A 45 -6.28 -2.87 5.22
C LEU A 45 -7.67 -2.51 4.69
N VAL A 46 -8.10 -3.08 3.57
CA VAL A 46 -9.47 -2.85 3.04
C VAL A 46 -10.52 -3.31 4.05
N LEU A 47 -10.32 -4.48 4.66
CA LEU A 47 -11.23 -5.04 5.64
C LEU A 47 -11.21 -4.25 6.95
N ILE A 48 -10.01 -3.98 7.48
CA ILE A 48 -9.83 -3.24 8.74
C ILE A 48 -10.42 -1.83 8.62
N LEU A 49 -10.07 -1.10 7.57
CA LEU A 49 -10.58 0.26 7.33
C LEU A 49 -12.07 0.28 7.03
N GLY A 50 -12.59 -0.73 6.33
CA GLY A 50 -14.03 -0.86 6.08
C GLY A 50 -14.83 -1.06 7.36
N ILE A 51 -14.38 -1.97 8.23
CA ILE A 51 -15.00 -2.20 9.55
C ILE A 51 -14.88 -0.94 10.42
N ALA A 52 -13.69 -0.33 10.46
CA ALA A 52 -13.44 0.88 11.25
C ALA A 52 -14.33 2.05 10.80
N SER A 53 -14.54 2.18 9.49
CA SER A 53 -15.39 3.18 8.86
C SER A 53 -16.87 3.00 9.22
N VAL A 54 -17.39 1.77 9.19
CA VAL A 54 -18.81 1.50 9.52
C VAL A 54 -19.06 1.62 11.03
N ARG A 55 -18.16 1.07 11.85
CA ARG A 55 -18.30 1.09 13.32
C ARG A 55 -17.89 2.41 13.97
N LYS A 56 -17.28 3.32 13.19
CA LYS A 56 -16.67 4.58 13.68
C LYS A 56 -15.65 4.33 14.79
N ASP A 57 -14.95 3.20 14.72
CA ASP A 57 -13.98 2.77 15.73
C ASP A 57 -12.57 3.22 15.37
N TYR A 58 -12.18 4.37 15.90
CA TYR A 58 -10.89 5.00 15.67
C TYR A 58 -9.71 4.31 16.39
N GLN A 59 -9.94 3.31 17.25
CA GLN A 59 -8.85 2.56 17.88
C GLN A 59 -8.13 1.65 16.89
N LEU A 60 -8.83 1.23 15.83
CA LEU A 60 -8.28 0.38 14.76
C LEU A 60 -7.11 1.03 14.00
N THR A 61 -6.98 2.35 14.09
CA THR A 61 -5.87 3.12 13.51
C THR A 61 -4.49 2.63 13.96
N VAL A 62 -4.40 2.06 15.17
CA VAL A 62 -3.15 1.51 15.73
C VAL A 62 -2.64 0.30 14.94
N TYR A 63 -3.53 -0.46 14.31
CA TYR A 63 -3.14 -1.60 13.46
C TYR A 63 -2.82 -1.17 12.02
N VAL A 64 -3.49 -0.12 11.53
CA VAL A 64 -3.33 0.35 10.16
C VAL A 64 -1.98 1.04 9.95
N ILE A 65 -1.55 1.89 10.90
CA ILE A 65 -0.30 2.66 10.74
C ILE A 65 0.93 1.74 10.55
N PRO A 66 1.17 0.71 11.39
CA PRO A 66 2.32 -0.18 11.21
C PRO A 66 2.27 -0.95 9.89
N MET A 67 1.10 -1.44 9.48
CA MET A 67 0.94 -2.14 8.19
C MET A 67 1.26 -1.23 7.01
N ALA A 68 0.74 0.00 7.02
CA ALA A 68 0.99 0.97 5.98
C ALA A 68 2.48 1.40 5.95
N PHE A 69 3.11 1.55 7.11
CA PHE A 69 4.54 1.86 7.22
C PHE A 69 5.41 0.76 6.58
N TRP A 70 5.18 -0.51 6.94
CA TRP A 70 5.93 -1.61 6.34
C TRP A 70 5.67 -1.76 4.84
N GLY A 71 4.43 -1.53 4.40
CA GLY A 71 4.06 -1.53 2.98
C GLY A 71 4.83 -0.45 2.20
N ALA A 72 4.93 0.75 2.77
CA ALA A 72 5.71 1.84 2.19
C ALA A 72 7.21 1.50 2.13
N CYS A 73 7.80 0.95 3.20
CA CYS A 73 9.20 0.53 3.18
C CYS A 73 9.50 -0.51 2.09
N ILE A 74 8.63 -1.52 1.94
CA ILE A 74 8.79 -2.55 0.90
C ILE A 74 8.64 -1.93 -0.49
N SER A 75 7.73 -0.98 -0.68
CA SER A 75 7.57 -0.27 -1.97
C SER A 75 8.82 0.52 -2.35
N ILE A 76 9.44 1.23 -1.40
CA ILE A 76 10.68 1.98 -1.62
C ILE A 76 11.80 1.02 -2.03
N TYR A 77 11.93 -0.10 -1.31
CA TYR A 77 12.92 -1.12 -1.64
C TYR A 77 12.71 -1.70 -3.05
N HIS A 78 11.46 -1.91 -3.44
CA HIS A 78 11.13 -2.41 -4.78
C HIS A 78 11.42 -1.37 -5.88
N ILE A 79 11.10 -0.09 -5.66
CA ILE A 79 11.44 1.00 -6.59
C ILE A 79 12.96 1.09 -6.78
N LEU A 80 13.73 0.99 -5.69
CA LEU A 80 15.19 0.99 -5.77
C LEU A 80 15.72 -0.17 -6.63
N MET A 81 15.11 -1.36 -6.57
CA MET A 81 15.50 -2.48 -7.44
C MET A 81 15.18 -2.27 -8.92
N GLN A 82 14.10 -1.54 -9.23
CA GLN A 82 13.70 -1.29 -10.62
C GLN A 82 14.53 -0.17 -11.26
N GLU A 83 14.78 0.91 -10.51
CA GLU A 83 15.42 2.13 -11.04
C GLU A 83 16.94 2.15 -10.87
N THR A 84 17.50 1.41 -9.90
CA THR A 84 18.94 1.39 -9.66
C THR A 84 19.58 0.06 -10.05
N SER A 85 20.81 0.11 -10.54
CA SER A 85 21.61 -1.09 -10.81
C SER A 85 22.20 -1.75 -9.55
N TRP A 86 22.07 -1.09 -8.39
CA TRP A 86 22.73 -1.48 -7.13
C TRP A 86 22.26 -2.82 -6.58
N PHE A 87 21.05 -3.24 -6.93
CA PHE A 87 20.42 -4.47 -6.41
C PHE A 87 20.08 -5.46 -7.53
N GLN A 88 20.74 -5.38 -8.69
CA GLN A 88 20.41 -6.21 -9.86
C GLN A 88 20.42 -7.72 -9.54
N GLU A 89 21.46 -8.23 -8.86
CA GLU A 89 21.55 -9.65 -8.52
C GLU A 89 20.40 -10.12 -7.61
N ALA A 90 20.04 -9.31 -6.62
CA ALA A 90 18.92 -9.58 -5.72
C ALA A 90 17.56 -9.51 -6.45
N ALA A 91 17.42 -8.59 -7.40
CA ALA A 91 16.20 -8.43 -8.17
C ALA A 91 16.00 -9.57 -9.19
N THR A 92 17.07 -10.04 -9.83
CA THR A 92 17.03 -11.17 -10.78
C THR A 92 16.82 -12.52 -10.09
N SER A 93 17.31 -12.68 -8.86
CA SER A 93 17.12 -13.89 -8.05
C SER A 93 15.82 -13.91 -7.26
N CYS A 94 14.93 -12.95 -7.50
CA CYS A 94 13.71 -12.71 -6.73
C CYS A 94 12.57 -13.70 -7.07
N GLY A 95 12.83 -15.00 -6.91
CA GLY A 95 11.87 -16.06 -7.23
C GLY A 95 11.70 -16.31 -8.75
N PRO A 96 10.61 -16.98 -9.17
CA PRO A 96 10.40 -17.34 -10.57
C PRO A 96 10.22 -16.15 -11.53
N VAL A 97 9.74 -15.02 -10.99
CA VAL A 97 9.51 -13.78 -11.74
C VAL A 97 10.39 -12.70 -11.12
N PRO A 98 11.35 -12.16 -11.87
CA PRO A 98 12.31 -11.24 -11.30
C PRO A 98 11.65 -9.90 -10.92
N CYS A 99 12.15 -9.30 -9.84
CA CYS A 99 11.55 -8.11 -9.22
C CYS A 99 11.91 -6.80 -9.94
N ASN A 100 12.82 -6.84 -10.92
CA ASN A 100 13.18 -5.72 -11.79
C ASN A 100 12.35 -5.65 -13.08
N VAL A 101 11.40 -6.56 -13.31
CA VAL A 101 10.55 -6.51 -14.49
C VAL A 101 9.60 -5.34 -14.40
N ASP A 102 9.57 -4.52 -15.46
CA ASP A 102 8.64 -3.41 -15.60
C ASP A 102 7.52 -3.76 -16.58
N TYR A 103 6.34 -4.08 -16.03
CA TYR A 103 5.14 -4.34 -16.82
C TYR A 103 4.46 -3.06 -17.32
N ILE A 104 4.50 -2.00 -16.50
CA ILE A 104 3.89 -0.70 -16.80
C ILE A 104 4.90 0.38 -16.44
N ARG A 105 5.21 1.24 -17.41
CA ARG A 105 5.99 2.46 -17.20
C ARG A 105 5.25 3.65 -17.77
N TRP A 106 4.24 4.12 -17.05
CA TRP A 106 3.41 5.24 -17.50
C TRP A 106 4.16 6.56 -17.30
N LEU A 107 4.11 7.46 -18.28
CA LEU A 107 4.89 8.71 -18.31
C LEU A 107 6.43 8.54 -18.19
N GLY A 108 6.94 7.32 -18.37
CA GLY A 108 8.39 7.03 -18.29
C GLY A 108 8.93 6.84 -16.86
N PHE A 109 8.11 7.03 -15.82
CA PHE A 109 8.53 6.91 -14.42
C PHE A 109 7.50 6.22 -13.50
N ILE A 110 6.22 6.12 -13.86
CA ILE A 110 5.20 5.54 -12.99
C ILE A 110 5.21 4.02 -13.16
N THR A 111 5.74 3.33 -12.16
CA THR A 111 5.73 1.86 -12.06
C THR A 111 4.66 1.37 -11.09
N ILE A 112 4.34 0.07 -11.15
CA ILE A 112 3.38 -0.57 -10.24
C ILE A 112 3.79 -0.40 -8.76
N PRO A 113 5.08 -0.58 -8.37
CA PRO A 113 5.50 -0.37 -7.00
C PRO A 113 5.36 1.08 -6.52
N MET A 114 5.53 2.07 -7.41
CA MET A 114 5.30 3.48 -7.07
C MET A 114 3.83 3.77 -6.77
N LEU A 115 2.91 3.17 -7.53
CA LEU A 115 1.47 3.30 -7.27
C LEU A 115 1.11 2.69 -5.90
N ALA A 116 1.62 1.49 -5.60
CA ALA A 116 1.42 0.84 -4.31
C ALA A 116 2.01 1.66 -3.14
N GLY A 117 3.24 2.17 -3.30
CA GLY A 117 3.89 3.03 -2.30
C GLY A 117 3.12 4.32 -2.05
N THR A 118 2.61 4.95 -3.11
CA THR A 118 1.76 6.15 -2.98
C THR A 118 0.49 5.85 -2.18
N ALA A 119 -0.17 4.71 -2.46
CA ALA A 119 -1.36 4.30 -1.71
C ALA A 119 -1.04 4.07 -0.22
N PHE A 120 0.04 3.35 0.10
CA PHE A 120 0.46 3.13 1.48
C PHE A 120 0.79 4.44 2.21
N LEU A 121 1.48 5.37 1.55
CA LEU A 121 1.81 6.67 2.11
C LEU A 121 0.55 7.50 2.40
N LEU A 122 -0.40 7.56 1.45
CA LEU A 122 -1.67 8.25 1.64
C LEU A 122 -2.47 7.66 2.82
N ILE A 123 -2.56 6.33 2.89
CA ILE A 123 -3.23 5.65 4.01
C ILE A 123 -2.54 5.99 5.33
N ALA A 124 -1.21 5.90 5.39
CA ALA A 124 -0.43 6.20 6.60
C ALA A 124 -0.65 7.63 7.09
N VAL A 125 -0.61 8.63 6.19
CA VAL A 125 -0.81 10.05 6.53
C VAL A 125 -2.24 10.29 7.03
N MET A 126 -3.25 9.81 6.30
CA MET A 126 -4.66 9.98 6.69
C MET A 126 -4.96 9.34 8.05
N GLN A 127 -4.39 8.16 8.29
CA GLN A 127 -4.58 7.42 9.54
C GLN A 127 -3.80 8.05 10.69
N PHE A 128 -2.59 8.53 10.47
CA PHE A 128 -1.86 9.31 11.48
C PHE A 128 -2.61 10.58 11.90
N MET A 129 -3.18 11.32 10.94
CA MET A 129 -4.01 12.50 11.22
C MET A 129 -5.28 12.12 12.00
N THR A 130 -5.92 11.02 11.61
CA THR A 130 -7.13 10.50 12.30
C THR A 130 -6.81 10.09 13.73
N TRP A 131 -5.70 9.40 13.95
CA TRP A 131 -5.22 9.01 15.27
C TRP A 131 -4.93 10.22 16.16
N LYS A 132 -4.21 11.22 15.65
CA LYS A 132 -3.93 12.47 16.38
C LYS A 132 -5.24 13.18 16.77
N ALA A 133 -6.18 13.29 15.84
CA ALA A 133 -7.49 13.89 16.11
C ALA A 133 -8.31 13.07 17.12
N ALA A 134 -8.23 11.74 17.07
CA ALA A 134 -8.92 10.84 18.01
C ALA A 134 -8.37 10.95 19.43
N ARG A 135 -7.04 11.03 19.58
CA ARG A 135 -6.39 11.18 20.88
C ARG A 135 -6.69 12.52 21.57
N HIS A 136 -6.77 13.60 20.79
CA HIS A 136 -7.06 14.94 21.33
C HIS A 136 -8.47 15.10 21.92
N SER A 137 -9.46 14.27 21.51
CA SER A 137 -10.81 14.33 22.09
C SER A 137 -10.98 13.49 23.35
N VAL A 138 -9.99 12.68 23.73
CA VAL A 138 -10.03 11.88 24.98
C VAL A 138 -9.48 12.69 26.16
N TYR A 139 -8.71 13.75 25.89
CA TYR A 139 -8.09 14.63 26.90
C TYR A 139 -8.84 15.95 27.13
N ARG A 140 -10.01 16.11 26.52
CA ARG A 140 -10.95 17.22 26.74
C ARG A 140 -12.29 16.63 27.12
#